data_AF-A0AAN5Z676-F1
#
_entry.id   AF-A0AAN5Z676-F1
#
_cell.length_a   1.000
_cell.length_b   1.000
_cell.length_c   1.000
_cell.angle_alpha   90.00
_cell.angle_beta   90.00
_cell.angle_gamma   90.00
#
_symmetry.space_group_name_H-M   'P 1'
#
loop_
_entity.id
_entity.type
_entity.pdbx_description
1 polymer ?
#
loop_
_entity_poly.entity_id
_entity_poly.type
_entity_poly.pdbx_seq_one_letter_code
_entity_poly.pdbx_strand_id
1 'polypeptide(L)'
;MAALVDNQMPTTQLEDSNDVEAGDDDLGVEVNMSVAGGPYGSFHEPIHESLTLSALISSNSGVSPGTTVKNASNHDWEYIRGSIWNDDPDCQLFDDSVNQNHSYALGAAWYKAYRQGQTDWNPNAMEMNRLRNPIGRSHYGDLQFLHCMASNRGENPDDTKAKIMVWMEVMYKLATGEDGINPDTVVSTTKLSQFCPPMSLPPSWLSLSYYLAKNSNFQGLDIRRRALGSMFHVIQDSYAIGHTKRELMNKDDKVSDNPLKFKQGVADRWGPIVNFHTYFGQDGDSHSHYDHSNDGVPDPSNLGNLEQWNNLIGCRDAADKCKELAERKNAGEKWDSVRDWLDTKVFALSENKTASDSSVL
;
A
#
# COMPACT_ATOMS: atom_id res chain seq x y z
N MET A 1 -1.81 74.23 16.72
CA MET A 1 -0.89 73.24 17.33
C MET A 1 -0.97 71.97 16.51
N ALA A 2 0.05 71.68 15.71
CA ALA A 2 0.31 70.37 15.15
C ALA A 2 1.82 70.35 14.89
N ALA A 3 2.55 69.59 15.70
CA ALA A 3 3.99 69.40 15.57
C ALA A 3 4.23 68.00 15.00
N LEU A 4 5.09 67.96 13.98
CA LEU A 4 5.75 66.78 13.45
C LEU A 4 6.64 66.15 14.53
N VAL A 5 6.56 64.83 14.71
CA VAL A 5 7.69 64.01 15.17
C VAL A 5 7.68 62.68 14.43
N ASP A 6 8.87 62.41 13.90
CA ASP A 6 9.45 61.20 13.33
C ASP A 6 9.04 59.88 13.99
N ASN A 7 8.90 58.82 13.19
CA ASN A 7 9.33 57.50 13.65
C ASN A 7 9.65 56.58 12.45
N GLN A 8 10.95 56.38 12.25
CA GLN A 8 11.55 55.40 11.38
C GLN A 8 11.13 53.98 11.79
N MET A 9 10.68 53.19 10.81
CA MET A 9 10.50 51.75 10.99
C MET A 9 11.86 51.03 10.85
N PRO A 10 12.19 50.07 11.71
CA PRO A 10 13.44 49.33 11.59
C PRO A 10 13.36 48.31 10.45
N THR A 11 14.28 48.44 9.50
CA THR A 11 14.67 47.38 8.56
C THR A 11 15.41 46.28 9.31
N THR A 12 14.76 45.17 9.59
CA THR A 12 15.45 43.91 9.92
C THR A 12 15.86 43.23 8.62
N GLN A 13 17.17 43.12 8.46
CA GLN A 13 17.84 42.38 7.41
C GLN A 13 17.38 40.92 7.42
N LEU A 14 16.98 40.43 6.25
CA LEU A 14 16.95 39.00 5.97
C LEU A 14 18.42 38.57 5.90
N GLU A 15 18.88 37.82 6.89
CA GLU A 15 20.18 37.16 6.84
C GLU A 15 20.16 36.14 5.69
N ASP A 16 21.17 36.23 4.84
CA ASP A 16 21.54 35.28 3.80
C ASP A 16 21.56 33.86 4.38
N SER A 17 20.60 33.03 3.98
CA SER A 17 20.76 31.58 4.10
C SER A 17 21.74 31.14 3.02
N ASN A 18 22.96 30.84 3.45
CA ASN A 18 24.05 30.31 2.65
C ASN A 18 23.56 29.32 1.58
N ASP A 19 23.92 29.62 0.32
CA ASP A 19 23.99 28.66 -0.76
C ASP A 19 24.92 27.52 -0.32
N VAL A 20 24.34 26.36 -0.02
CA VAL A 20 25.11 25.12 0.13
C VAL A 20 25.22 24.52 -1.26
N GLU A 21 26.40 24.67 -1.86
CA GLU A 21 26.80 23.92 -3.05
C GLU A 21 26.61 22.42 -2.77
N ALA A 22 25.78 21.77 -3.60
CA ALA A 22 25.59 20.33 -3.58
C ALA A 22 26.92 19.66 -4.00
N GLY A 23 27.58 19.04 -3.04
CA GLY A 23 28.67 18.12 -3.30
C GLY A 23 28.13 16.83 -3.92
N ASP A 24 28.69 16.44 -5.06
CA ASP A 24 28.64 15.08 -5.57
C ASP A 24 29.15 14.10 -4.50
N ASP A 25 28.50 12.94 -4.41
CA ASP A 25 28.72 11.80 -3.49
C ASP A 25 27.95 11.82 -2.16
N ASP A 26 26.62 11.66 -2.21
CA ASP A 26 25.85 11.05 -1.10
C ASP A 26 24.69 10.18 -1.64
N LEU A 27 24.94 8.88 -1.79
CA LEU A 27 23.98 7.87 -2.25
C LEU A 27 23.06 7.47 -1.08
N GLY A 28 21.96 8.20 -0.89
CA GLY A 28 20.85 7.84 0.01
C GLY A 28 19.70 7.17 -0.77
N VAL A 29 19.36 5.91 -0.42
CA VAL A 29 18.34 5.03 -1.05
C VAL A 29 17.30 4.62 0.05
N GLU A 30 15.99 4.98 -0.01
CA GLU A 30 14.73 4.38 -0.59
C GLU A 30 14.05 3.20 0.20
N VAL A 31 12.75 3.24 0.64
CA VAL A 31 11.96 2.16 1.40
C VAL A 31 10.36 1.96 1.36
N ASN A 32 9.64 1.73 0.26
CA ASN A 32 8.20 1.32 0.14
C ASN A 32 8.25 -0.04 -0.51
N MET A 33 7.20 -0.83 -0.37
CA MET A 33 7.01 -1.95 -1.29
C MET A 33 6.47 -1.37 -2.61
N SER A 34 7.26 -1.36 -3.69
CA SER A 34 6.78 -0.87 -4.98
C SER A 34 6.03 -1.96 -5.76
N VAL A 35 5.14 -1.52 -6.67
CA VAL A 35 4.56 -2.35 -7.73
C VAL A 35 5.26 -2.06 -9.05
N ALA A 36 5.52 -3.11 -9.84
CA ALA A 36 6.06 -2.91 -11.18
C ALA A 36 5.00 -2.36 -12.15
N GLY A 37 5.45 -1.60 -13.14
CA GLY A 37 4.60 -1.01 -14.17
C GLY A 37 5.32 -0.80 -15.51
N GLY A 38 4.58 -0.30 -16.50
CA GLY A 38 5.12 -0.06 -17.84
C GLY A 38 5.38 -1.31 -18.66
N PRO A 39 5.79 -1.15 -19.94
CA PRO A 39 6.03 -2.29 -20.82
C PRO A 39 7.00 -3.27 -20.20
N TYR A 40 6.60 -4.54 -20.15
CA TYR A 40 7.38 -5.63 -19.56
C TYR A 40 7.68 -5.48 -18.05
N GLY A 41 6.98 -4.60 -17.32
CA GLY A 41 7.25 -4.32 -15.90
C GLY A 41 8.59 -3.60 -15.69
N SER A 42 8.93 -2.66 -16.57
CA SER A 42 10.23 -1.98 -16.59
C SER A 42 10.31 -0.73 -15.71
N PHE A 43 9.19 -0.27 -15.14
CA PHE A 43 9.15 0.81 -14.17
C PHE A 43 8.93 0.25 -12.77
N HIS A 44 9.77 0.69 -11.82
CA HIS A 44 9.85 0.20 -10.43
C HIS A 44 10.14 -1.30 -10.28
N GLU A 45 10.53 -1.70 -9.07
CA GLU A 45 10.81 -3.08 -8.73
C GLU A 45 9.53 -3.80 -8.26
N PRO A 46 9.35 -5.11 -8.55
CA PRO A 46 8.13 -5.85 -8.25
C PRO A 46 8.13 -6.37 -6.80
N ILE A 47 8.26 -5.48 -5.81
CA ILE A 47 8.41 -5.86 -4.39
C ILE A 47 7.11 -6.45 -3.85
N HIS A 48 5.95 -5.82 -4.09
CA HIS A 48 4.65 -6.35 -3.68
C HIS A 48 4.34 -7.71 -4.29
N GLU A 49 4.63 -7.87 -5.59
CA GLU A 49 4.46 -9.12 -6.31
C GLU A 49 5.34 -10.21 -5.73
N SER A 50 6.59 -9.87 -5.40
CA SER A 50 7.58 -10.81 -4.89
C SER A 50 7.28 -11.23 -3.45
N LEU A 51 6.89 -10.30 -2.58
CA LEU A 51 6.43 -10.60 -1.22
C LEU A 51 5.16 -11.47 -1.22
N THR A 52 4.24 -11.21 -2.14
CA THR A 52 3.04 -12.03 -2.35
C THR A 52 3.41 -13.47 -2.70
N LEU A 53 4.31 -13.67 -3.66
CA LEU A 53 4.80 -15.01 -4.02
C LEU A 53 5.60 -15.65 -2.87
N SER A 54 6.46 -14.90 -2.18
CA SER A 54 7.22 -15.38 -1.02
C SER A 54 6.31 -15.93 0.08
N ALA A 55 5.24 -15.21 0.40
CA ALA A 55 4.23 -15.64 1.36
C ALA A 55 3.55 -16.93 0.91
N LEU A 56 3.06 -16.98 -0.34
CA LEU A 56 2.31 -18.11 -0.88
C LEU A 56 3.13 -19.39 -1.03
N ILE A 57 4.39 -19.27 -1.48
CA ILE A 57 5.33 -20.39 -1.58
C ILE A 57 5.61 -20.94 -0.17
N SER A 58 5.76 -20.05 0.81
CA SER A 58 6.11 -20.42 2.19
C SER A 58 4.93 -20.90 3.03
N SER A 59 3.68 -20.69 2.60
CA SER A 59 2.45 -21.05 3.32
C SER A 59 1.74 -22.31 2.80
N ASN A 60 2.41 -23.07 1.93
CA ASN A 60 1.85 -24.26 1.25
C ASN A 60 0.52 -23.98 0.53
N SER A 61 0.35 -22.77 -0.03
CA SER A 61 -0.88 -22.33 -0.71
C SER A 61 -1.10 -22.92 -2.10
N GLY A 62 -0.34 -23.96 -2.46
CA GLY A 62 -0.34 -24.57 -3.78
C GLY A 62 0.50 -23.85 -4.84
N VAL A 63 1.19 -22.76 -4.47
CA VAL A 63 2.21 -22.13 -5.32
C VAL A 63 3.50 -22.95 -5.19
N SER A 64 4.06 -23.36 -6.32
CA SER A 64 5.22 -24.26 -6.34
C SER A 64 6.50 -23.56 -5.85
N PRO A 65 7.38 -24.28 -5.12
CA PRO A 65 8.75 -23.79 -4.89
C PRO A 65 9.44 -23.45 -6.21
N GLY A 66 10.19 -22.33 -6.23
CA GLY A 66 10.86 -21.84 -7.45
C GLY A 66 9.97 -21.02 -8.39
N THR A 67 8.70 -20.79 -8.03
CA THR A 67 7.88 -19.76 -8.69
C THR A 67 8.48 -18.37 -8.44
N THR A 68 8.52 -17.57 -9.50
CA THR A 68 9.03 -16.20 -9.59
C THR A 68 8.00 -15.36 -10.33
N VAL A 69 8.10 -14.04 -10.29
CA VAL A 69 7.22 -13.15 -11.07
C VAL A 69 7.27 -13.50 -12.56
N LYS A 70 8.44 -13.90 -13.08
CA LYS A 70 8.67 -14.21 -14.51
C LYS A 70 8.05 -15.53 -14.98
N ASN A 71 7.86 -16.51 -14.09
CA ASN A 71 7.38 -17.86 -14.47
C ASN A 71 6.07 -18.26 -13.77
N ALA A 72 5.49 -17.38 -12.95
CA ALA A 72 4.22 -17.62 -12.29
C ALA A 72 3.11 -17.94 -13.31
N SER A 73 2.26 -18.91 -12.97
CA SER A 73 1.14 -19.28 -13.82
C SER A 73 0.08 -18.16 -13.85
N ASN A 74 -0.79 -18.14 -14.85
CA ASN A 74 -1.92 -17.21 -14.87
C ASN A 74 -2.80 -17.31 -13.60
N HIS A 75 -2.89 -18.51 -13.01
CA HIS A 75 -3.61 -18.75 -11.77
C HIS A 75 -2.92 -18.12 -10.55
N ASP A 76 -1.59 -18.14 -10.49
CA ASP A 76 -0.83 -17.51 -9.40
C ASP A 76 -0.81 -15.99 -9.57
N TRP A 77 -0.79 -15.52 -10.83
CA TRP A 77 -0.93 -14.11 -11.17
C TRP A 77 -2.22 -13.48 -10.68
N GLU A 78 -3.31 -14.21 -10.43
CA GLU A 78 -4.49 -13.61 -9.81
C GLU A 78 -4.24 -13.12 -8.38
N TYR A 79 -3.34 -13.76 -7.62
CA TYR A 79 -2.90 -13.20 -6.33
C TYR A 79 -2.09 -11.93 -6.53
N ILE A 80 -1.18 -11.92 -7.50
CA ILE A 80 -0.34 -10.75 -7.82
C ILE A 80 -1.18 -9.57 -8.32
N ARG A 81 -2.13 -9.82 -9.22
CA ARG A 81 -3.12 -8.84 -9.66
C ARG A 81 -3.95 -8.30 -8.50
N GLY A 82 -4.16 -9.12 -7.49
CA GLY A 82 -4.81 -8.73 -6.25
C GLY A 82 -3.96 -7.76 -5.44
N SER A 83 -2.69 -8.08 -5.23
CA SER A 83 -1.80 -7.19 -4.48
C SER A 83 -1.70 -5.84 -5.18
N ILE A 84 -1.55 -5.80 -6.50
CA ILE A 84 -1.42 -4.54 -7.25
C ILE A 84 -2.75 -3.76 -7.34
N TRP A 85 -3.90 -4.39 -7.07
CA TRP A 85 -5.21 -3.74 -7.29
C TRP A 85 -5.40 -2.48 -6.43
N ASN A 86 -4.82 -2.43 -5.22
CA ASN A 86 -4.96 -1.26 -4.34
C ASN A 86 -4.28 -0.01 -4.95
N ASP A 87 -3.15 -0.22 -5.64
CA ASP A 87 -2.43 0.79 -6.43
C ASP A 87 -3.07 1.05 -7.80
N ASP A 88 -3.83 0.09 -8.33
CA ASP A 88 -4.49 0.20 -9.63
C ASP A 88 -5.97 -0.21 -9.58
N PRO A 89 -6.81 0.52 -8.81
CA PRO A 89 -8.22 0.15 -8.63
C PRO A 89 -9.04 0.33 -9.92
N ASP A 90 -8.48 0.97 -10.94
CA ASP A 90 -9.11 1.13 -12.25
C ASP A 90 -8.55 0.19 -13.34
N CYS A 91 -7.66 -0.75 -12.96
CA CYS A 91 -7.07 -1.79 -13.80
C CYS A 91 -6.38 -1.27 -15.07
N GLN A 92 -5.57 -0.22 -14.94
CA GLN A 92 -4.86 0.48 -16.02
C GLN A 92 -3.38 0.10 -16.19
N LEU A 93 -2.78 -0.65 -15.25
CA LEU A 93 -1.38 -1.10 -15.31
C LEU A 93 -1.16 -2.35 -16.16
N PHE A 94 -2.23 -3.00 -16.61
CA PHE A 94 -2.17 -4.26 -17.35
C PHE A 94 -3.02 -4.24 -18.60
N ASP A 95 -2.54 -4.93 -19.64
CA ASP A 95 -3.35 -5.20 -20.82
C ASP A 95 -4.46 -6.20 -20.49
N ASP A 96 -5.66 -5.93 -21.00
CA ASP A 96 -6.77 -6.88 -20.92
C ASP A 96 -6.67 -7.88 -22.08
N SER A 97 -6.41 -9.15 -21.74
CA SER A 97 -6.20 -10.23 -22.71
C SER A 97 -7.03 -11.45 -22.32
N VAL A 98 -7.59 -12.12 -23.33
CA VAL A 98 -8.43 -13.31 -23.16
C VAL A 98 -7.66 -14.46 -22.51
N ASN A 99 -6.36 -14.61 -22.81
CA ASN A 99 -5.57 -15.79 -22.48
C ASN A 99 -4.38 -15.52 -21.53
N GLN A 100 -4.10 -14.25 -21.20
CA GLN A 100 -2.95 -13.88 -20.38
C GLN A 100 -3.36 -12.82 -19.37
N ASN A 101 -2.81 -12.90 -18.16
CA ASN A 101 -3.14 -11.99 -17.07
C ASN A 101 -1.91 -11.28 -16.46
N HIS A 102 -0.76 -11.42 -17.12
CA HIS A 102 0.55 -10.95 -16.66
C HIS A 102 1.22 -9.95 -17.61
N SER A 103 0.49 -9.44 -18.60
CA SER A 103 1.01 -8.43 -19.54
C SER A 103 0.81 -7.04 -18.96
N TYR A 104 1.91 -6.36 -18.63
CA TYR A 104 1.87 -4.97 -18.20
C TYR A 104 1.61 -4.04 -19.39
N ALA A 105 0.69 -3.10 -19.18
CA ALA A 105 0.40 -2.03 -20.14
C ALA A 105 1.48 -0.94 -20.08
N LEU A 106 1.39 0.03 -21.00
CA LEU A 106 2.27 1.22 -21.00
C LEU A 106 2.18 2.05 -19.70
N GLY A 107 1.11 1.94 -18.92
CA GLY A 107 0.90 2.71 -17.68
C GLY A 107 0.57 4.19 -17.88
N ALA A 108 0.52 4.70 -19.12
CA ALA A 108 0.27 6.12 -19.39
C ALA A 108 -1.11 6.62 -18.92
N ALA A 109 -2.14 5.77 -19.02
CA ALA A 109 -3.47 6.08 -18.49
C ALA A 109 -3.43 6.19 -16.97
N TRP A 110 -2.77 5.22 -16.32
CA TRP A 110 -2.62 5.17 -14.86
C TRP A 110 -1.89 6.41 -14.37
N TYR A 111 -0.74 6.74 -14.99
CA TYR A 111 0.06 7.90 -14.61
C TYR A 111 -0.73 9.21 -14.75
N LYS A 112 -1.50 9.36 -15.83
CA LYS A 112 -2.38 10.52 -16.01
C LYS A 112 -3.43 10.60 -14.91
N ALA A 113 -4.08 9.48 -14.57
CA ALA A 113 -5.09 9.43 -13.51
C ALA A 113 -4.47 9.72 -12.13
N TYR A 114 -3.29 9.15 -11.83
CA TYR A 114 -2.54 9.40 -10.62
C TYR A 114 -2.17 10.89 -10.46
N ARG A 115 -1.58 11.51 -11.48
CA ARG A 115 -1.24 12.95 -11.47
C ARG A 115 -2.47 13.85 -11.38
N GLN A 116 -3.57 13.48 -12.03
CA GLN A 116 -4.83 14.22 -11.87
C GLN A 116 -5.37 14.08 -10.44
N GLY A 117 -5.25 12.91 -9.83
CA GLY A 117 -5.63 12.64 -8.45
C GLY A 117 -4.95 13.58 -7.46
N GLN A 118 -3.64 13.81 -7.62
CA GLN A 118 -2.87 14.76 -6.81
C GLN A 118 -3.47 16.18 -6.83
N THR A 119 -3.96 16.60 -7.99
CA THR A 119 -4.61 17.91 -8.16
C THR A 119 -6.01 17.91 -7.56
N ASP A 120 -6.82 16.91 -7.93
CA ASP A 120 -8.24 16.79 -7.56
C ASP A 120 -8.47 16.67 -6.04
N TRP A 121 -7.51 16.06 -5.34
CA TRP A 121 -7.53 15.80 -3.90
C TRP A 121 -6.69 16.80 -3.09
N ASN A 122 -6.20 17.87 -3.70
CA ASN A 122 -5.55 18.95 -2.96
C ASN A 122 -6.55 19.53 -1.93
N PRO A 123 -6.26 19.49 -0.62
CA PRO A 123 -7.18 19.97 0.41
C PRO A 123 -7.43 21.48 0.35
N ASN A 124 -6.55 22.24 -0.32
CA ASN A 124 -6.73 23.67 -0.54
C ASN A 124 -7.55 23.98 -1.81
N ALA A 125 -7.81 22.99 -2.67
CA ALA A 125 -8.46 23.17 -3.96
C ALA A 125 -9.21 21.88 -4.39
N MET A 126 -10.07 21.34 -3.53
CA MET A 126 -10.74 20.07 -3.79
C MET A 126 -11.70 20.15 -4.99
N GLU A 127 -11.51 19.29 -5.98
CA GLU A 127 -12.31 19.27 -7.19
C GLU A 127 -13.61 18.47 -7.03
N MET A 128 -14.67 18.86 -7.74
CA MET A 128 -15.99 18.21 -7.64
C MET A 128 -15.99 16.78 -8.18
N ASN A 129 -15.18 16.51 -9.22
CA ASN A 129 -15.12 15.21 -9.90
C ASN A 129 -14.10 14.24 -9.30
N ARG A 130 -13.40 14.60 -8.21
CA ARG A 130 -12.34 13.79 -7.58
C ARG A 130 -12.75 12.34 -7.25
N LEU A 131 -14.04 12.13 -6.95
CA LEU A 131 -14.61 10.80 -6.64
C LEU A 131 -14.72 9.89 -7.87
N ARG A 132 -14.54 10.41 -9.08
CA ARG A 132 -14.62 9.66 -10.34
C ARG A 132 -13.27 9.10 -10.78
N ASN A 133 -12.21 9.33 -10.00
CA ASN A 133 -10.86 8.86 -10.28
C ASN A 133 -10.45 7.84 -9.19
N PRO A 134 -10.69 6.53 -9.38
CA PRO A 134 -10.39 5.52 -8.37
C PRO A 134 -8.92 5.52 -7.93
N ILE A 135 -7.99 5.73 -8.88
CA ILE A 135 -6.55 5.81 -8.60
C ILE A 135 -6.26 7.02 -7.70
N GLY A 136 -6.85 8.18 -8.01
CA GLY A 136 -6.74 9.37 -7.16
C GLY A 136 -7.32 9.16 -5.75
N ARG A 137 -8.43 8.42 -5.65
CA ARG A 137 -9.07 8.09 -4.36
C ARG A 137 -8.19 7.20 -3.48
N SER A 138 -7.54 6.19 -4.06
CA SER A 138 -6.67 5.29 -3.30
C SER A 138 -5.39 5.98 -2.85
N HIS A 139 -4.74 6.79 -3.69
CA HIS A 139 -3.45 7.39 -3.32
C HIS A 139 -3.57 8.69 -2.54
N TYR A 140 -4.57 9.52 -2.84
CA TYR A 140 -4.66 10.89 -2.31
C TYR A 140 -5.93 11.15 -1.51
N GLY A 141 -6.88 10.21 -1.52
CA GLY A 141 -8.26 10.50 -1.14
C GLY A 141 -8.84 9.60 -0.06
N ASP A 142 -10.16 9.41 -0.19
CA ASP A 142 -11.02 8.73 0.78
C ASP A 142 -10.81 7.21 0.83
N LEU A 143 -9.98 6.64 -0.05
CA LEU A 143 -9.60 5.23 -0.06
C LEU A 143 -8.14 4.99 0.35
N GLN A 144 -7.42 5.98 0.89
CA GLN A 144 -6.03 5.82 1.38
C GLN A 144 -5.82 4.69 2.39
N PHE A 145 -6.87 4.27 3.09
CA PHE A 145 -6.80 3.11 3.97
C PHE A 145 -6.44 1.80 3.22
N LEU A 146 -6.63 1.75 1.90
CA LEU A 146 -6.19 0.64 1.04
C LEU A 146 -4.66 0.49 1.04
N HIS A 147 -3.94 1.57 1.35
CA HIS A 147 -2.49 1.59 1.56
C HIS A 147 -2.15 1.68 3.05
N CYS A 148 -3.05 1.26 3.94
CA CYS A 148 -2.84 1.46 5.38
C CYS A 148 -2.54 2.92 5.77
N MET A 149 -3.05 3.90 5.03
CA MET A 149 -2.85 5.33 5.32
C MET A 149 -4.16 5.99 5.76
N ALA A 150 -4.05 7.06 6.53
CA ALA A 150 -5.18 7.92 6.88
C ALA A 150 -5.51 8.87 5.72
N SER A 151 -6.80 9.14 5.49
CA SER A 151 -7.22 10.03 4.40
C SER A 151 -7.01 11.51 4.73
N ASN A 152 -6.96 11.87 6.01
CA ASN A 152 -6.87 13.27 6.47
C ASN A 152 -5.84 13.40 7.58
N ARG A 153 -5.18 14.56 7.67
CA ARG A 153 -4.29 14.88 8.78
C ARG A 153 -5.09 15.03 10.08
N GLY A 154 -4.57 14.45 11.16
CA GLY A 154 -5.26 14.42 12.45
C GLY A 154 -6.41 13.40 12.53
N GLU A 155 -6.55 12.50 11.55
CA GLU A 155 -7.49 11.38 11.61
C GLU A 155 -7.11 10.47 12.80
N ASN A 156 -8.12 10.05 13.57
CA ASN A 156 -7.90 9.12 14.67
C ASN A 156 -7.50 7.75 14.08
N PRO A 157 -6.41 7.12 14.54
CA PRO A 157 -6.01 5.80 14.05
C PRO A 157 -7.11 4.73 14.21
N ASP A 158 -8.01 4.85 15.18
CA ASP A 158 -9.17 3.94 15.29
C ASP A 158 -10.08 4.02 14.04
N ASP A 159 -10.25 5.20 13.45
CA ASP A 159 -11.09 5.41 12.27
C ASP A 159 -10.46 4.79 11.02
N THR A 160 -9.15 5.01 10.82
CA THR A 160 -8.41 4.39 9.70
C THR A 160 -8.42 2.87 9.81
N LYS A 161 -8.14 2.33 11.01
CA LYS A 161 -8.21 0.89 11.29
C LYS A 161 -9.60 0.33 11.02
N ALA A 162 -10.66 1.02 11.43
CA ALA A 162 -12.03 0.56 11.18
C ALA A 162 -12.32 0.39 9.67
N LYS A 163 -11.83 1.31 8.82
CA LYS A 163 -11.95 1.21 7.36
C LYS A 163 -11.16 0.02 6.80
N ILE A 164 -9.92 -0.17 7.27
CA ILE A 164 -9.09 -1.34 6.93
C ILE A 164 -9.84 -2.63 7.26
N MET A 165 -10.36 -2.76 8.48
CA MET A 165 -11.02 -3.99 8.94
C MET A 165 -12.30 -4.30 8.14
N VAL A 166 -13.02 -3.27 7.66
CA VAL A 166 -14.16 -3.45 6.73
C VAL A 166 -13.69 -4.05 5.40
N TRP A 167 -12.60 -3.53 4.83
CA TRP A 167 -12.04 -4.04 3.58
C TRP A 167 -11.61 -5.49 3.73
N MET A 168 -10.81 -5.76 4.78
CA MET A 168 -10.31 -7.10 5.09
C MET A 168 -11.45 -8.10 5.29
N GLU A 169 -12.57 -7.69 5.92
CA GLU A 169 -13.73 -8.55 6.10
C GLU A 169 -14.31 -9.00 4.76
N VAL A 170 -14.63 -8.05 3.88
CA VAL A 170 -15.31 -8.36 2.63
C VAL A 170 -14.38 -9.13 1.69
N MET A 171 -13.10 -8.77 1.63
CA MET A 171 -12.12 -9.51 0.83
C MET A 171 -11.90 -10.93 1.34
N TYR A 172 -11.82 -11.14 2.66
CA TYR A 172 -11.64 -12.49 3.21
C TYR A 172 -12.87 -13.37 2.97
N LYS A 173 -14.07 -12.81 3.17
CA LYS A 173 -15.32 -13.52 2.89
C LYS A 173 -15.47 -13.85 1.41
N LEU A 174 -15.05 -12.95 0.52
CA LEU A 174 -14.99 -13.21 -0.92
C LEU A 174 -13.98 -14.32 -1.26
N ALA A 175 -12.78 -14.26 -0.70
CA ALA A 175 -11.71 -15.24 -0.93
C ALA A 175 -12.12 -16.66 -0.47
N THR A 176 -12.89 -16.77 0.62
CA THR A 176 -13.31 -18.04 1.22
C THR A 176 -14.70 -18.50 0.83
N GLY A 177 -15.57 -17.60 0.33
CA GLY A 177 -16.99 -17.88 0.10
C GLY A 177 -17.84 -17.83 1.37
N GLU A 178 -17.28 -17.33 2.47
CA GLU A 178 -17.99 -17.20 3.74
C GLU A 178 -19.19 -16.24 3.62
N ASP A 179 -20.25 -16.51 4.37
CA ASP A 179 -21.54 -15.78 4.33
C ASP A 179 -22.19 -15.72 2.94
N GLY A 180 -21.80 -16.60 2.01
CA GLY A 180 -22.30 -16.60 0.64
C GLY A 180 -21.73 -15.46 -0.22
N ILE A 181 -20.75 -14.71 0.28
CA ILE A 181 -20.05 -13.68 -0.50
C ILE A 181 -19.29 -14.35 -1.64
N ASN A 182 -19.53 -13.89 -2.86
CA ASN A 182 -19.00 -14.48 -4.08
C ASN A 182 -18.79 -13.39 -5.15
N PRO A 183 -18.12 -13.70 -6.29
CA PRO A 183 -17.79 -12.71 -7.30
C PRO A 183 -18.99 -11.92 -7.86
N ASP A 184 -20.20 -12.49 -7.86
CA ASP A 184 -21.42 -11.84 -8.35
C ASP A 184 -22.14 -11.01 -7.28
N THR A 185 -21.66 -11.04 -6.03
CA THR A 185 -22.22 -10.23 -4.94
C THR A 185 -22.08 -8.75 -5.28
N VAL A 186 -23.17 -8.00 -5.16
CA VAL A 186 -23.21 -6.56 -5.45
C VAL A 186 -22.57 -5.79 -4.30
N VAL A 187 -21.71 -4.81 -4.62
CA VAL A 187 -20.93 -4.04 -3.63
C VAL A 187 -21.85 -3.36 -2.61
N SER A 188 -22.99 -2.83 -3.04
CA SER A 188 -23.98 -2.15 -2.20
C SER A 188 -24.64 -3.06 -1.16
N THR A 189 -24.59 -4.37 -1.33
CA THR A 189 -25.10 -5.35 -0.33
C THR A 189 -24.03 -5.77 0.67
N THR A 190 -22.83 -5.21 0.58
CA THR A 190 -21.71 -5.46 1.50
C THR A 190 -21.39 -4.22 2.33
N LYS A 191 -20.46 -4.37 3.28
CA LYS A 191 -19.93 -3.23 4.05
C LYS A 191 -19.09 -2.26 3.21
N LEU A 192 -18.66 -2.63 1.99
CA LEU A 192 -17.93 -1.73 1.08
C LEU A 192 -18.80 -0.59 0.54
N SER A 193 -20.12 -0.71 0.65
CA SER A 193 -21.07 0.35 0.27
C SER A 193 -20.76 1.70 0.90
N GLN A 194 -20.20 1.72 2.11
CA GLN A 194 -19.80 2.94 2.81
C GLN A 194 -18.65 3.70 2.12
N PHE A 195 -17.84 3.00 1.31
CA PHE A 195 -16.73 3.57 0.53
C PHE A 195 -17.16 3.97 -0.88
N CYS A 196 -18.45 3.95 -1.17
CA CYS A 196 -19.00 4.26 -2.49
C CYS A 196 -20.00 5.42 -2.40
N PRO A 197 -19.54 6.65 -2.09
CA PRO A 197 -20.42 7.80 -2.07
C PRO A 197 -21.07 8.04 -3.44
N PRO A 198 -22.18 8.80 -3.52
CA PRO A 198 -22.85 9.07 -4.79
C PRO A 198 -21.87 9.56 -5.87
N MET A 199 -22.00 9.04 -7.08
CA MET A 199 -21.16 9.35 -8.25
C MET A 199 -19.69 8.88 -8.16
N SER A 200 -19.29 8.17 -7.09
CA SER A 200 -17.94 7.63 -7.03
C SER A 200 -17.75 6.47 -8.01
N LEU A 201 -16.51 6.31 -8.47
CA LEU A 201 -16.08 5.10 -9.17
C LEU A 201 -15.16 4.25 -8.27
N PRO A 202 -15.18 2.91 -8.44
CA PRO A 202 -16.23 2.16 -9.14
C PRO A 202 -17.59 2.26 -8.40
N PRO A 203 -18.73 2.11 -9.09
CA PRO A 203 -20.04 2.32 -8.49
C PRO A 203 -20.51 1.12 -7.66
N SER A 204 -21.26 1.38 -6.59
CA SER A 204 -21.69 0.33 -5.62
C SER A 204 -22.73 -0.66 -6.15
N TRP A 205 -23.43 -0.37 -7.24
CA TRP A 205 -24.43 -1.27 -7.81
C TRP A 205 -23.83 -2.35 -8.73
N LEU A 206 -22.50 -2.40 -8.87
CA LEU A 206 -21.81 -3.44 -9.63
C LEU A 206 -21.29 -4.54 -8.69
N SER A 207 -20.92 -5.68 -9.28
CA SER A 207 -20.46 -6.85 -8.55
C SER A 207 -19.02 -6.69 -8.03
N LEU A 208 -18.64 -7.51 -7.05
CA LEU A 208 -17.24 -7.60 -6.58
C LEU A 208 -16.28 -8.01 -7.70
N SER A 209 -16.74 -8.83 -8.66
CA SER A 209 -15.97 -9.15 -9.88
C SER A 209 -15.68 -7.90 -10.71
N TYR A 210 -16.68 -7.04 -10.95
CA TYR A 210 -16.45 -5.76 -11.60
C TYR A 210 -15.50 -4.88 -10.78
N TYR A 211 -15.70 -4.83 -9.47
CA TYR A 211 -14.91 -3.99 -8.58
C TYR A 211 -13.41 -4.32 -8.66
N LEU A 212 -13.06 -5.62 -8.66
CA LEU A 212 -11.66 -6.08 -8.65
C LEU A 212 -11.06 -6.32 -10.04
N ALA A 213 -11.86 -6.34 -11.11
CA ALA A 213 -11.35 -6.69 -12.44
C ALA A 213 -11.97 -5.93 -13.62
N LYS A 214 -12.86 -4.96 -13.36
CA LYS A 214 -13.43 -4.02 -14.36
C LYS A 214 -13.85 -4.68 -15.69
N ASN A 215 -14.67 -5.74 -15.62
CA ASN A 215 -15.10 -6.52 -16.79
C ASN A 215 -13.97 -7.10 -17.66
N SER A 216 -12.85 -7.47 -17.04
CA SER A 216 -11.74 -8.18 -17.69
C SER A 216 -12.21 -9.31 -18.60
N ASN A 217 -11.63 -9.39 -19.80
CA ASN A 217 -11.89 -10.44 -20.78
C ASN A 217 -11.12 -11.74 -20.51
N PHE A 218 -10.20 -11.73 -19.55
CA PHE A 218 -9.41 -12.90 -19.18
C PHE A 218 -10.29 -14.09 -18.75
N GLN A 219 -10.20 -15.22 -19.48
CA GLN A 219 -11.07 -16.38 -19.25
C GLN A 219 -10.76 -17.14 -17.96
N GLY A 220 -9.55 -17.02 -17.43
CA GLY A 220 -9.10 -17.68 -16.21
C GLY A 220 -9.31 -16.86 -14.93
N LEU A 221 -10.16 -15.82 -14.99
CA LEU A 221 -10.33 -14.86 -13.90
C LEU A 221 -10.73 -15.55 -12.59
N ASP A 222 -9.91 -15.35 -11.55
CA ASP A 222 -10.16 -15.86 -10.20
C ASP A 222 -10.20 -14.70 -9.20
N ILE A 223 -11.39 -14.11 -9.08
CA ILE A 223 -11.66 -12.99 -8.18
C ILE A 223 -11.40 -13.35 -6.70
N ARG A 224 -11.48 -14.63 -6.32
CA ARG A 224 -11.24 -15.06 -4.95
C ARG A 224 -9.75 -14.97 -4.60
N ARG A 225 -8.88 -15.34 -5.55
CA ARG A 225 -7.43 -15.14 -5.41
C ARG A 225 -7.05 -13.67 -5.42
N ARG A 226 -7.67 -12.89 -6.31
CA ARG A 226 -7.47 -11.44 -6.38
C ARG A 226 -7.86 -10.74 -5.07
N ALA A 227 -8.96 -11.16 -4.44
CA ALA A 227 -9.35 -10.67 -3.11
C ALA A 227 -8.29 -10.96 -2.03
N LEU A 228 -7.72 -12.18 -2.01
CA LEU A 228 -6.64 -12.51 -1.06
C LEU A 228 -5.38 -11.69 -1.32
N GLY A 229 -5.01 -11.50 -2.59
CA GLY A 229 -3.88 -10.64 -2.97
C GLY A 229 -4.05 -9.21 -2.48
N SER A 230 -5.25 -8.64 -2.64
CA SER A 230 -5.56 -7.28 -2.15
C SER A 230 -5.42 -7.18 -0.62
N MET A 231 -5.73 -8.25 0.12
CA MET A 231 -5.46 -8.29 1.56
C MET A 231 -3.95 -8.29 1.86
N PHE A 232 -3.13 -8.97 1.06
CA PHE A 232 -1.69 -8.95 1.23
C PHE A 232 -1.11 -7.56 1.03
N HIS A 233 -1.61 -6.80 0.06
CA HIS A 233 -1.22 -5.41 -0.15
C HIS A 233 -1.38 -4.57 1.11
N VAL A 234 -2.57 -4.58 1.71
CA VAL A 234 -2.85 -3.80 2.91
C VAL A 234 -1.94 -4.23 4.08
N ILE A 235 -1.64 -5.53 4.19
CA ILE A 235 -0.71 -6.03 5.21
C ILE A 235 0.72 -5.55 4.91
N GLN A 236 1.15 -5.62 3.67
CA GLN A 236 2.47 -5.18 3.20
C GLN A 236 2.69 -3.69 3.50
N ASP A 237 1.79 -2.82 3.06
CA ASP A 237 1.85 -1.38 3.31
C ASP A 237 1.79 -1.05 4.79
N SER A 238 1.10 -1.87 5.58
CA SER A 238 1.10 -1.67 7.02
C SER A 238 2.47 -1.82 7.67
N TYR A 239 3.47 -2.42 7.02
CA TYR A 239 4.85 -2.49 7.51
C TYR A 239 5.81 -1.58 6.72
N ALA A 240 5.34 -0.86 5.71
CA ALA A 240 6.12 0.17 5.03
C ALA A 240 6.19 1.43 5.92
N ILE A 241 7.40 1.93 6.17
CA ILE A 241 7.60 3.10 7.04
C ILE A 241 7.00 4.37 6.42
N GLY A 242 7.02 4.50 5.08
CA GLY A 242 6.33 5.59 4.38
C GLY A 242 4.84 5.69 4.67
N HIS A 243 4.22 4.57 5.07
CA HIS A 243 2.77 4.42 5.19
C HIS A 243 2.30 4.43 6.64
N THR A 244 3.08 3.82 7.55
CA THR A 244 2.74 3.75 8.98
C THR A 244 3.96 3.90 9.88
N LYS A 245 3.74 4.50 11.06
CA LYS A 245 4.70 4.44 12.16
C LYS A 245 4.33 3.29 13.07
N ARG A 246 5.30 2.43 13.36
CA ARG A 246 5.17 1.32 14.33
C ARG A 246 6.17 1.41 15.46
N GLU A 247 5.88 0.72 16.55
CA GLU A 247 6.85 0.54 17.63
C GLU A 247 7.96 -0.42 17.20
N LEU A 248 9.21 0.05 17.19
CA LEU A 248 10.36 -0.83 16.95
C LEU A 248 10.60 -1.76 18.14
N MET A 249 10.58 -3.07 17.90
CA MET A 249 10.67 -4.11 18.93
C MET A 249 12.12 -4.54 19.23
N ASN A 250 13.00 -4.56 18.24
CA ASN A 250 14.40 -4.98 18.37
C ASN A 250 15.37 -3.79 18.31
N LYS A 251 15.18 -2.81 19.21
CA LYS A 251 15.99 -1.57 19.27
C LYS A 251 17.49 -1.83 19.42
N ASP A 252 17.87 -2.91 20.11
CA ASP A 252 19.27 -3.28 20.36
C ASP A 252 20.00 -3.81 19.11
N ASP A 253 19.25 -4.10 18.04
CA ASP A 253 19.79 -4.50 16.73
C ASP A 253 19.90 -3.35 15.74
N LYS A 254 19.36 -2.17 16.09
CA LYS A 254 19.45 -0.95 15.28
C LYS A 254 20.89 -0.40 15.33
N VAL A 255 21.45 -0.12 14.16
CA VAL A 255 22.81 0.40 13.96
C VAL A 255 22.81 1.91 13.71
N SER A 256 21.82 2.44 13.00
CA SER A 256 21.65 3.88 12.75
C SER A 256 20.18 4.26 12.64
N ASP A 257 19.88 5.53 12.93
CA ASP A 257 18.54 6.14 12.80
C ASP A 257 18.32 6.81 11.45
N ASN A 258 19.38 7.36 10.84
CA ASN A 258 19.30 8.02 9.54
C ASN A 258 20.55 7.72 8.69
N PRO A 259 20.44 6.93 7.60
CA PRO A 259 19.27 6.09 7.29
C PRO A 259 19.05 5.04 8.38
N LEU A 260 17.81 4.58 8.55
CA LEU A 260 17.49 3.49 9.47
C LEU A 260 18.23 2.21 9.02
N LYS A 261 19.04 1.61 9.89
CA LYS A 261 19.77 0.37 9.58
C LYS A 261 19.79 -0.58 10.77
N PHE A 262 19.84 -1.87 10.46
CA PHE A 262 19.96 -2.95 11.44
C PHE A 262 21.24 -3.77 11.19
N LYS A 263 21.62 -4.60 12.17
CA LYS A 263 22.74 -5.55 12.01
C LYS A 263 22.51 -6.42 10.77
N GLN A 264 23.56 -6.65 10.00
CA GLN A 264 23.47 -7.42 8.75
C GLN A 264 22.81 -8.79 8.96
N GLY A 265 21.80 -9.10 8.15
CA GLY A 265 21.07 -10.37 8.21
C GLY A 265 20.05 -10.46 9.36
N VAL A 266 19.95 -9.43 10.21
CA VAL A 266 18.92 -9.34 11.25
C VAL A 266 17.76 -8.51 10.72
N ALA A 267 16.59 -9.14 10.60
CA ALA A 267 15.36 -8.43 10.27
C ALA A 267 14.99 -7.44 11.38
N ASP A 268 14.57 -6.25 10.98
CA ASP A 268 13.80 -5.34 11.79
C ASP A 268 12.47 -5.99 12.22
N ARG A 269 12.00 -5.65 13.42
CA ARG A 269 10.77 -6.21 14.00
C ARG A 269 9.88 -5.11 14.51
N TRP A 270 8.66 -5.05 14.00
CA TRP A 270 7.70 -3.99 14.28
C TRP A 270 6.50 -4.49 15.07
N GLY A 271 6.15 -3.71 16.08
CA GLY A 271 5.03 -3.94 16.96
C GLY A 271 3.75 -3.23 16.51
N PRO A 272 2.89 -2.84 17.47
CA PRO A 272 1.68 -2.08 17.20
C PRO A 272 1.93 -0.77 16.45
N ILE A 273 0.93 -0.35 15.68
CA ILE A 273 0.87 0.90 14.92
C ILE A 273 0.67 2.06 15.88
N VAL A 274 1.56 3.05 15.79
CA VAL A 274 1.50 4.31 16.53
C VAL A 274 0.63 5.31 15.77
N ASN A 275 0.83 5.48 14.47
CA ASN A 275 -0.06 6.25 13.61
C ASN A 275 -0.07 5.69 12.18
N PHE A 276 -1.13 6.03 11.45
CA PHE A 276 -1.19 5.88 10.00
C PHE A 276 -0.82 7.23 9.40
N HIS A 277 0.12 7.25 8.47
CA HIS A 277 0.52 8.51 7.85
C HIS A 277 -0.55 9.00 6.88
N THR A 278 -0.45 10.27 6.48
CA THR A 278 -1.25 10.88 5.43
C THR A 278 -0.38 11.22 4.25
N TYR A 279 -0.82 10.88 3.04
CA TYR A 279 -0.08 11.15 1.83
C TYR A 279 0.11 12.66 1.58
N PHE A 280 -0.95 13.45 1.76
CA PHE A 280 -0.88 14.89 1.51
C PHE A 280 0.03 15.59 2.51
N GLY A 281 1.05 16.29 2.01
CA GLY A 281 2.01 17.02 2.83
C GLY A 281 3.16 16.16 3.35
N GLN A 282 3.28 14.91 2.90
CA GLN A 282 4.55 14.19 2.99
C GLN A 282 5.55 14.87 2.07
N ASP A 283 6.79 15.00 2.56
CA ASP A 283 7.90 15.39 1.70
C ASP A 283 8.09 14.29 0.65
N GLY A 284 7.99 14.65 -0.64
CA GLY A 284 8.06 13.68 -1.74
C GLY A 284 9.42 12.98 -1.84
N ASP A 285 10.48 13.65 -1.41
CA ASP A 285 11.82 13.08 -1.37
C ASP A 285 11.96 12.13 -0.18
N SER A 286 11.49 12.50 1.03
CA SER A 286 11.40 11.57 2.16
C SER A 286 10.43 10.40 1.91
N HIS A 287 9.32 10.65 1.24
CA HIS A 287 8.36 9.63 0.81
C HIS A 287 9.07 8.67 -0.14
N SER A 288 9.60 9.13 -1.28
CA SER A 288 10.38 8.25 -2.18
C SER A 288 11.64 7.62 -1.54
N HIS A 289 12.27 8.27 -0.56
CA HIS A 289 13.41 7.75 0.22
C HIS A 289 13.00 6.67 1.22
N TYR A 290 11.72 6.58 1.56
CA TYR A 290 11.14 5.42 2.20
C TYR A 290 10.14 4.76 1.25
N ASP A 291 10.51 4.72 -0.08
CA ASP A 291 10.00 4.12 -1.35
C ASP A 291 10.47 2.77 -2.05
N HIS A 292 11.64 2.17 -1.76
CA HIS A 292 12.36 1.05 -2.45
C HIS A 292 12.25 1.07 -3.99
N SER A 293 11.99 2.23 -4.59
CA SER A 293 11.78 2.36 -6.04
C SER A 293 13.01 1.92 -6.85
N ASN A 294 14.19 1.92 -6.21
CA ASN A 294 15.48 1.50 -6.76
C ASN A 294 16.12 0.32 -6.01
N ASP A 295 15.48 -0.26 -4.98
CA ASP A 295 15.98 -1.49 -4.35
C ASP A 295 15.40 -2.71 -5.06
N GLY A 296 16.27 -3.42 -5.77
CA GLY A 296 15.90 -4.66 -6.43
C GLY A 296 15.48 -5.73 -5.43
N VAL A 297 14.58 -6.63 -5.87
CA VAL A 297 14.34 -7.89 -5.16
C VAL A 297 15.70 -8.59 -4.97
N PRO A 298 16.14 -8.93 -3.73
CA PRO A 298 17.53 -9.36 -3.50
C PRO A 298 17.92 -10.64 -4.26
N ASP A 299 17.03 -11.64 -4.27
CA ASP A 299 17.16 -12.84 -5.09
C ASP A 299 15.80 -13.21 -5.72
N PRO A 300 15.47 -12.61 -6.89
CA PRO A 300 14.17 -12.81 -7.55
C PRO A 300 13.99 -14.24 -8.06
N SER A 301 15.04 -15.07 -8.04
CA SER A 301 14.99 -16.48 -8.42
C SER A 301 14.63 -17.41 -7.26
N ASN A 302 14.65 -16.92 -6.02
CA ASN A 302 14.49 -17.71 -4.82
C ASN A 302 13.50 -17.09 -3.83
N LEU A 303 12.29 -16.76 -4.29
CA LEU A 303 11.27 -16.12 -3.45
C LEU A 303 10.82 -16.96 -2.26
N GLY A 304 11.09 -18.27 -2.25
CA GLY A 304 10.84 -19.13 -1.07
C GLY A 304 11.79 -18.87 0.11
N ASN A 305 12.91 -18.18 -0.10
CA ASN A 305 13.84 -17.82 0.96
C ASN A 305 13.42 -16.51 1.64
N LEU A 306 12.69 -16.58 2.76
CA LEU A 306 12.25 -15.38 3.47
C LEU A 306 13.40 -14.58 4.09
N GLU A 307 14.56 -15.20 4.35
CA GLU A 307 15.71 -14.49 4.94
C GLU A 307 16.30 -13.41 4.01
N GLN A 308 16.00 -13.47 2.71
CA GLN A 308 16.43 -12.43 1.78
C GLN A 308 15.83 -11.05 2.11
N TRP A 309 14.65 -11.04 2.74
CA TRP A 309 13.95 -9.83 3.13
C TRP A 309 14.50 -9.18 4.41
N ASN A 310 15.43 -9.83 5.12
CA ASN A 310 15.90 -9.34 6.42
C ASN A 310 16.64 -7.99 6.35
N ASN A 311 17.14 -7.61 5.17
CA ASN A 311 17.83 -6.33 4.99
C ASN A 311 16.93 -5.26 4.34
N LEU A 312 15.68 -5.60 4.01
CA LEU A 312 14.69 -4.68 3.47
C LEU A 312 13.68 -4.39 4.58
N ILE A 313 13.68 -3.15 5.04
CA ILE A 313 12.93 -2.70 6.22
C ILE A 313 11.44 -3.00 6.01
N GLY A 314 10.81 -3.61 7.01
CA GLY A 314 9.39 -3.99 7.04
C GLY A 314 9.04 -5.20 6.17
N CYS A 315 9.82 -5.49 5.12
CA CYS A 315 9.53 -6.56 4.15
C CYS A 315 9.48 -7.94 4.81
N ARG A 316 10.34 -8.21 5.80
CA ARG A 316 10.30 -9.51 6.48
C ARG A 316 9.02 -9.72 7.29
N ASP A 317 8.63 -8.75 8.11
CA ASP A 317 7.39 -8.85 8.89
C ASP A 317 6.15 -8.89 7.97
N ALA A 318 6.14 -8.11 6.89
CA ALA A 318 5.09 -8.18 5.87
C ALA A 318 4.97 -9.58 5.26
N ALA A 319 6.09 -10.19 4.83
CA ALA A 319 6.09 -11.54 4.27
C ALA A 319 5.60 -12.58 5.30
N ASP A 320 6.07 -12.48 6.55
CA ASP A 320 5.65 -13.37 7.64
C ASP A 320 4.13 -13.24 7.90
N LYS A 321 3.57 -12.02 7.90
CA LYS A 321 2.12 -11.81 8.11
C LYS A 321 1.25 -12.21 6.93
N CYS A 322 1.69 -11.98 5.69
CA CYS A 322 0.98 -12.49 4.52
C CYS A 322 0.98 -14.02 4.48
N LYS A 323 2.11 -14.65 4.86
CA LYS A 323 2.21 -16.10 5.02
C LYS A 323 1.21 -16.60 6.07
N GLU A 324 1.17 -15.99 7.26
CA GLU A 324 0.22 -16.34 8.32
C GLU A 324 -1.24 -16.25 7.82
N LEU A 325 -1.62 -15.18 7.11
CA LEU A 325 -2.97 -15.06 6.54
C LEU A 325 -3.27 -16.19 5.54
N ALA A 326 -2.32 -16.54 4.70
CA ALA A 326 -2.46 -17.61 3.72
C ALA A 326 -2.63 -18.98 4.41
N GLU A 327 -1.85 -19.26 5.46
CA GLU A 327 -1.97 -20.47 6.28
C GLU A 327 -3.33 -20.55 6.96
N ARG A 328 -3.83 -19.45 7.54
CA ARG A 328 -5.17 -19.38 8.16
C ARG A 328 -6.29 -19.67 7.15
N LYS A 329 -6.20 -19.10 5.95
CA LYS A 329 -7.14 -19.42 4.86
C LYS A 329 -7.08 -20.90 4.49
N ASN A 330 -5.88 -21.47 4.36
CA ASN A 330 -5.71 -22.89 4.01
C ASN A 330 -6.22 -23.83 5.12
N ALA A 331 -6.13 -23.41 6.39
CA ALA A 331 -6.72 -24.09 7.53
C ALA A 331 -8.26 -23.96 7.59
N GLY A 332 -8.87 -23.17 6.71
CA GLY A 332 -10.32 -22.94 6.68
C GLY A 332 -10.83 -22.09 7.84
N GLU A 333 -9.98 -21.24 8.43
CA GLU A 333 -10.39 -20.36 9.51
C GLU A 333 -11.51 -19.40 9.07
N LYS A 334 -12.45 -19.15 9.98
CA LYS A 334 -13.57 -18.24 9.76
C LYS A 334 -13.19 -16.79 10.02
N TRP A 335 -13.97 -15.87 9.45
CA TRP A 335 -13.71 -14.43 9.58
C TRP A 335 -13.51 -13.99 11.03
N ASP A 336 -14.29 -14.47 11.99
CA ASP A 336 -14.13 -14.04 13.40
C ASP A 336 -12.74 -14.35 13.99
N SER A 337 -12.15 -15.50 13.62
CA SER A 337 -10.78 -15.87 14.04
C SER A 337 -9.74 -15.00 13.34
N VAL A 338 -9.88 -14.84 12.02
CA VAL A 338 -8.97 -14.00 11.23
C VAL A 338 -9.06 -12.53 11.62
N ARG A 339 -10.25 -12.04 11.95
CA ARG A 339 -10.49 -10.69 12.47
C ARG A 339 -9.73 -10.45 13.76
N ASP A 340 -9.82 -11.38 14.71
CA ASP A 340 -9.10 -11.26 16.00
C ASP A 340 -7.58 -11.18 15.79
N TRP A 341 -7.04 -12.03 14.92
CA TRP A 341 -5.62 -11.99 14.57
C TRP A 341 -5.23 -10.69 13.85
N LEU A 342 -5.99 -10.26 12.85
CA LEU A 342 -5.74 -8.99 12.15
C LEU A 342 -5.80 -7.81 13.13
N ASP A 343 -6.81 -7.77 14.00
CA ASP A 343 -7.05 -6.67 14.94
C ASP A 343 -5.95 -6.58 16.02
N THR A 344 -5.46 -7.72 16.51
CA THR A 344 -4.58 -7.80 17.68
C THR A 344 -3.12 -8.06 17.36
N LYS A 345 -2.79 -8.50 16.13
CA LYS A 345 -1.41 -8.85 15.73
C LYS A 345 -0.90 -8.07 14.52
N VAL A 346 -1.76 -7.79 13.53
CA VAL A 346 -1.32 -7.12 12.30
C VAL A 346 -1.55 -5.62 12.36
N PHE A 347 -2.78 -5.21 12.67
CA PHE A 347 -3.22 -3.83 12.78
C PHE A 347 -3.45 -3.41 14.24
N ALA A 348 -2.75 -4.05 15.18
CA ALA A 348 -2.79 -3.65 16.58
C ALA A 348 -2.40 -2.17 16.70
N LEU A 349 -3.13 -1.39 17.50
CA LEU A 349 -2.78 0.01 17.79
C LEU A 349 -2.01 0.08 19.10
N SER A 350 -0.97 0.90 19.13
CA SER A 350 -0.18 1.20 20.32
C SER A 350 -1.04 1.88 21.39
N GLU A 351 -0.70 1.68 22.66
CA GLU A 351 -1.24 2.47 23.77
C GLU A 351 -0.84 3.95 23.65
N ASN A 352 0.28 4.24 22.98
CA ASN A 352 0.79 5.58 22.70
C ASN A 352 0.36 6.10 21.31
N LYS A 353 -0.73 5.56 20.74
CA LYS A 353 -1.18 5.94 19.42
C LYS A 353 -1.42 7.45 19.30
N THR A 354 -1.06 7.99 18.16
CA THR A 354 -1.20 9.42 17.84
C THR A 354 -2.08 9.59 16.62
N ALA A 355 -2.65 10.78 16.46
CA ALA A 355 -3.40 11.12 15.26
C ALA A 355 -2.47 11.14 14.03
N SER A 356 -3.05 10.95 12.84
CA SER A 356 -2.27 10.89 11.61
C SER A 356 -1.51 12.19 11.32
N ASP A 357 -0.32 12.02 10.72
CA ASP A 357 0.53 13.11 10.24
C ASP A 357 1.26 12.69 8.95
N SER A 358 2.04 13.61 8.40
CA SER A 358 2.84 13.39 7.20
C SER A 358 4.33 13.20 7.49
N SER A 359 4.73 12.92 8.73
CA SER A 359 6.13 12.70 9.09
C SER A 359 6.48 11.22 9.04
N VAL A 360 7.42 10.85 8.16
CA VAL A 360 7.83 9.46 7.93
C VAL A 360 8.79 8.92 9.01
N LEU A 361 9.28 9.78 9.93
CA LEU A 361 10.11 9.38 11.10
C LEU A 361 9.70 10.11 12.38
#